data_AF-A0A2S9YVR3-F1
#
_entry.id   AF-A0A2S9YVR3-F1
#
_cell.length_a   1.000
_cell.length_b   1.000
_cell.length_c   1.000
_cell.angle_alpha   90.00
_cell.angle_beta   90.00
_cell.angle_gamma   90.00
#
_symmetry.space_group_name_H-M   'P 1'
#
loop_
_entity.id
_entity.type
_entity.pdbx_description
1 polymer ?
#
loop_
_entity_poly.entity_id
_entity_poly.type
_entity_poly.pdbx_seq_one_letter_code
_entity_poly.pdbx_strand_id
1 'polypeptide(L)'
;MADILLPHGSGSMIQVEPPADMLEDYLNLVMNRYDDVAAELGSERVHVAFGELLSARTLARRICTTSGPFARFNLGELRERFEPMTGIDCTAFLTNTNSDEWTPLPAAAIAEDFLASEASEGFADGVRYFFGHRIPS
;
A
#
# COMPACT_ATOMS: atom_id res chain seq x y z
N MET A 1 -15.61 21.36 25.15
CA MET A 1 -16.89 21.33 24.43
C MET A 1 -16.87 22.50 23.46
N ALA A 2 -16.86 22.21 22.15
CA ALA A 2 -17.01 23.08 20.96
C ALA A 2 -16.09 24.33 20.88
N ASP A 3 -15.36 24.64 19.81
CA ASP A 3 -15.72 24.57 18.39
C ASP A 3 -14.43 24.44 17.56
N ILE A 4 -14.34 23.38 16.74
CA ILE A 4 -13.47 23.40 15.55
C ILE A 4 -14.44 23.33 14.37
N LEU A 5 -14.93 24.50 13.98
CA LEU A 5 -15.60 24.71 12.70
C LEU A 5 -14.56 25.29 11.74
N LEU A 6 -14.05 24.44 10.86
CA LEU A 6 -13.17 24.82 9.75
C LEU A 6 -14.00 25.59 8.71
N PRO A 7 -13.55 26.75 8.20
CA PRO A 7 -14.20 27.38 7.07
C PRO A 7 -13.84 26.64 5.78
N HIS A 8 -14.89 26.23 5.06
CA HIS A 8 -14.82 25.72 3.70
C HIS A 8 -14.26 26.78 2.75
N GLY A 9 -13.20 26.43 2.00
CA GLY A 9 -12.82 27.21 0.82
C GLY A 9 -11.38 27.05 0.37
N SER A 10 -11.21 26.37 -0.76
CA SER A 10 -10.06 26.40 -1.67
C SER A 10 -8.82 25.53 -1.34
N GLY A 11 -8.84 24.30 -1.86
CA GLY A 11 -7.75 23.78 -2.70
C GLY A 11 -6.41 23.36 -2.06
N SER A 12 -6.21 23.54 -0.76
CA SER A 12 -5.03 23.00 -0.05
C SER A 12 -5.48 22.21 1.18
N MET A 13 -5.05 20.94 1.29
CA MET A 13 -5.28 20.13 2.49
C MET A 13 -4.47 20.62 3.71
N ILE A 14 -3.61 21.63 3.54
CA ILE A 14 -2.84 22.27 4.62
C ILE A 14 -3.30 23.73 4.68
N GLN A 15 -4.16 24.04 5.65
CA GLN A 15 -4.79 25.36 5.77
C GLN A 15 -3.91 26.41 6.45
N VAL A 16 -2.72 26.05 6.94
CA VAL A 16 -1.80 26.96 7.61
C VAL A 16 -0.37 26.53 7.26
N GLU A 17 0.40 27.39 6.59
CA GLU A 17 1.85 27.21 6.54
C GLU A 17 2.36 27.26 7.98
N PRO A 18 3.08 26.23 8.46
CA PRO A 18 3.64 26.28 9.80
C PRO A 18 4.52 27.52 9.92
N PRO A 19 4.49 28.23 11.07
CA PRO A 19 5.44 29.28 11.39
C PRO A 19 6.86 28.84 11.02
N ALA A 20 7.65 29.73 10.41
CA ALA A 20 8.96 29.38 9.85
C ALA A 20 9.91 28.78 10.90
N ASP A 21 9.75 29.15 12.16
CA ASP A 21 10.42 28.60 13.34
C ASP A 21 9.96 27.18 13.71
N MET A 22 8.73 26.77 13.38
CA MET A 22 8.24 25.40 13.53
C MET A 22 8.58 24.48 12.35
N LEU A 23 8.90 25.06 11.18
CA LEU A 23 9.26 24.28 10.00
C LEU A 23 10.58 23.53 10.21
N GLU A 24 11.60 24.18 10.77
CA GLU A 24 12.90 23.56 11.04
C GLU A 24 12.76 22.41 12.05
N ASP A 25 12.03 22.62 13.14
CA ASP A 25 11.73 21.59 14.14
C ASP A 25 10.97 20.40 13.55
N TYR A 26 9.98 20.66 12.69
CA TYR A 26 9.24 19.62 12.00
C TYR A 26 10.13 18.83 11.04
N LEU A 27 10.97 19.51 10.26
CA LEU A 27 11.92 18.86 9.35
C LEU A 27 12.91 17.98 10.13
N ASN A 28 13.47 18.50 11.23
CA ASN A 28 14.36 17.74 12.09
C ASN A 28 13.67 16.50 12.66
N LEU A 29 12.42 16.60 13.11
CA LEU A 29 11.66 15.46 13.60
C LEU A 29 11.44 14.41 12.50
N VAL A 30 11.05 14.82 11.30
CA VAL A 30 10.82 13.92 10.16
C VAL A 30 12.12 13.22 9.76
N MET A 31 13.22 13.96 9.64
CA MET A 31 14.51 13.42 9.23
C MET A 31 15.09 12.48 10.29
N ASN A 32 15.01 12.83 11.57
CA ASN A 32 15.43 11.93 12.66
C ASN A 32 14.63 10.62 12.64
N ARG A 33 13.30 10.70 12.45
CA ARG A 33 12.46 9.51 12.36
C ARG A 33 12.77 8.70 11.10
N TYR A 34 13.08 9.34 9.98
CA TYR A 34 13.52 8.67 8.77
C TYR A 34 14.81 7.89 9.01
N ASP A 35 15.82 8.52 9.61
CA ASP A 35 17.10 7.89 9.92
C ASP A 35 16.95 6.69 10.86
N ASP A 36 16.12 6.84 11.91
CA ASP A 36 15.81 5.75 12.85
C ASP A 36 15.20 4.54 12.12
N VAL A 37 14.21 4.78 11.25
CA VAL A 37 13.52 3.71 10.51
C VAL A 37 14.44 3.10 9.46
N ALA A 38 15.23 3.90 8.74
CA ALA A 38 16.20 3.41 7.77
C ALA A 38 17.27 2.53 8.44
N ALA A 39 17.73 2.91 9.64
CA ALA A 39 18.65 2.12 10.44
C ALA A 39 18.01 0.82 10.95
N GLU A 40 16.77 0.88 11.44
CA GLU A 40 16.01 -0.30 11.90
C GLU A 40 15.82 -1.33 10.77
N LEU A 41 15.49 -0.87 9.57
CA LEU A 41 15.24 -1.73 8.42
C LEU A 41 16.52 -2.10 7.64
N GLY A 42 17.66 -1.50 8.00
CA GLY A 42 18.98 -1.80 7.44
C GLY A 42 19.24 -1.25 6.03
N SER A 43 18.29 -0.55 5.41
CA SER A 43 18.45 0.10 4.11
C SER A 43 17.32 1.10 3.85
N GLU A 44 17.63 2.21 3.17
CA GLU A 44 16.63 3.17 2.66
C GLU A 44 15.87 2.66 1.41
N ARG A 45 16.29 1.52 0.84
CA ARG A 45 15.74 0.98 -0.41
C ARG A 45 14.77 -0.17 -0.19
N VAL A 46 14.41 -0.45 1.06
CA VAL A 46 13.39 -1.44 1.42
C VAL A 46 12.01 -0.94 1.02
N HIS A 47 11.17 -1.84 0.51
CA HIS A 47 9.80 -1.50 0.17
C HIS A 47 8.90 -1.67 1.41
N VAL A 48 8.36 -0.56 1.92
CA VAL A 48 7.45 -0.53 3.06
C VAL A 48 6.08 -0.08 2.60
N ALA A 49 5.03 -0.77 3.03
CA ALA A 49 3.65 -0.32 2.87
C ALA A 49 2.79 -0.86 4.01
N PHE A 50 1.72 -0.13 4.34
CA PHE A 50 0.78 -0.51 5.41
C PHE A 50 1.43 -0.72 6.79
N GLY A 51 2.56 -0.05 7.04
CA GLY A 51 3.29 -0.13 8.30
C GLY A 51 4.18 -1.37 8.46
N GLU A 52 4.40 -2.14 7.39
CA GLU A 52 5.25 -3.34 7.40
C GLU A 52 6.11 -3.44 6.13
N LEU A 53 7.13 -4.31 6.15
CA LEU A 53 7.87 -4.67 4.94
C LEU A 53 6.91 -5.31 3.94
N LEU A 54 6.84 -4.74 2.75
CA LEU A 54 5.91 -5.20 1.72
C LEU A 54 6.46 -6.44 1.02
N SER A 55 5.62 -7.45 0.85
CA SER A 55 5.82 -8.57 -0.09
C SER A 55 4.53 -8.91 -0.82
N ALA A 56 4.65 -9.71 -1.87
CA ALA A 56 3.50 -10.27 -2.58
C ALA A 56 2.60 -11.07 -1.63
N ARG A 57 3.19 -11.76 -0.64
CA ARG A 57 2.45 -12.49 0.39
C ARG A 57 1.66 -11.56 1.31
N THR A 58 2.22 -10.42 1.70
CA THR A 58 1.50 -9.38 2.47
C THR A 58 0.30 -8.84 1.69
N LEU A 59 0.47 -8.55 0.40
CA LEU A 59 -0.62 -8.10 -0.48
C LEU A 59 -1.72 -9.16 -0.59
N ALA A 60 -1.36 -10.41 -0.85
CA ALA A 60 -2.32 -11.51 -0.95
C ALA A 60 -3.13 -11.71 0.34
N ARG A 61 -2.47 -11.74 1.51
CA ARG A 61 -3.19 -11.82 2.80
C ARG A 61 -4.18 -10.67 2.97
N ARG A 62 -3.78 -9.45 2.60
CA ARG A 62 -4.66 -8.28 2.68
C ARG A 62 -5.86 -8.40 1.73
N ILE A 63 -5.66 -8.91 0.52
CA ILE A 63 -6.74 -9.20 -0.43
C ILE A 63 -7.75 -10.17 0.19
N CYS A 64 -7.30 -11.29 0.77
CA CYS A 64 -8.19 -12.27 1.43
C CYS A 64 -9.03 -11.66 2.57
N THR A 65 -8.47 -10.70 3.31
CA THR A 65 -9.16 -10.07 4.44
C THR A 65 -9.99 -8.82 4.08
N THR A 66 -9.90 -8.35 2.83
CA THR A 66 -10.54 -7.10 2.43
C THR A 66 -12.05 -7.29 2.33
N SER A 67 -12.78 -6.55 3.16
CA SER A 67 -14.25 -6.62 3.25
C SER A 67 -14.84 -5.27 3.69
N GLY A 68 -16.16 -5.16 3.64
CA GLY A 68 -16.89 -3.96 4.09
C GLY A 68 -17.07 -2.87 3.04
N PRO A 69 -17.62 -1.71 3.44
CA PRO A 69 -18.10 -0.67 2.50
C PRO A 69 -16.99 0.00 1.67
N PHE A 70 -15.73 -0.10 2.12
CA PHE A 70 -14.57 0.44 1.41
C PHE A 70 -13.76 -0.63 0.66
N ALA A 71 -14.24 -1.87 0.62
CA ALA A 71 -13.54 -2.98 -0.03
C ALA A 71 -13.15 -2.66 -1.47
N ARG A 72 -13.97 -1.93 -2.22
CA ARG A 72 -13.67 -1.52 -3.60
C ARG A 72 -12.37 -0.74 -3.74
N PHE A 73 -12.14 0.22 -2.85
CA PHE A 73 -10.97 1.10 -2.93
C PHE A 73 -9.73 0.35 -2.50
N ASN A 74 -9.87 -0.44 -1.43
CA ASN A 74 -8.79 -1.27 -0.92
C ASN A 74 -8.36 -2.34 -1.94
N LEU A 75 -9.31 -3.03 -2.58
CA LEU A 75 -9.01 -4.04 -3.60
C LEU A 75 -8.34 -3.43 -4.83
N GLY A 76 -8.72 -2.22 -5.24
CA GLY A 76 -8.05 -1.51 -6.32
C GLY A 76 -6.60 -1.22 -6.01
N GLU A 77 -6.33 -0.62 -4.85
CA GLU A 77 -4.97 -0.31 -4.42
C GLU A 77 -4.11 -1.58 -4.30
N LEU A 78 -4.69 -2.66 -3.77
CA LEU A 78 -4.02 -3.95 -3.60
C LEU A 78 -3.74 -4.60 -4.95
N ARG A 79 -4.70 -4.60 -5.88
CA ARG A 79 -4.53 -5.13 -7.25
C ARG A 79 -3.39 -4.43 -7.98
N GLU A 80 -3.37 -3.10 -7.96
CA GLU A 80 -2.35 -2.28 -8.64
C GLU A 80 -0.92 -2.57 -8.17
N ARG A 81 -0.75 -3.14 -6.97
CA ARG A 81 0.55 -3.59 -6.46
C ARG A 81 0.78 -5.08 -6.70
N PHE A 82 -0.24 -5.90 -6.50
CA PHE A 82 -0.13 -7.36 -6.53
C PHE A 82 0.11 -7.90 -7.95
N GLU A 83 -0.67 -7.43 -8.94
CA GLU A 83 -0.57 -7.89 -10.33
C GLU A 83 0.80 -7.57 -10.93
N PRO A 84 1.32 -6.32 -10.90
CA PRO A 84 2.66 -6.05 -11.41
C PRO A 84 3.77 -6.72 -10.62
N MET A 85 3.59 -6.99 -9.33
CA MET A 85 4.63 -7.64 -8.51
C MET A 85 4.75 -9.14 -8.86
N THR A 86 3.62 -9.82 -9.02
CA THR A 86 3.56 -11.28 -9.22
C THR A 86 3.50 -11.70 -10.68
N GLY A 87 2.98 -10.83 -11.57
CA GLY A 87 2.63 -11.19 -12.94
C GLY A 87 1.34 -11.98 -13.08
N ILE A 88 0.56 -12.17 -11.99
CA ILE A 88 -0.72 -12.88 -12.02
C ILE A 88 -1.81 -11.94 -12.54
N ASP A 89 -2.53 -12.38 -13.57
CA ASP A 89 -3.68 -11.66 -14.12
C ASP A 89 -4.79 -11.54 -13.07
N CYS A 90 -5.07 -10.30 -12.67
CA CYS A 90 -6.09 -9.96 -11.69
C CYS A 90 -7.36 -9.38 -12.34
N THR A 91 -7.56 -9.56 -13.66
CA THR A 91 -8.76 -9.09 -14.38
C THR A 91 -10.05 -9.57 -13.70
N ALA A 92 -10.04 -10.78 -13.11
CA ALA A 92 -11.20 -11.34 -12.42
C ALA A 92 -11.59 -10.61 -11.13
N PHE A 93 -10.82 -9.62 -10.66
CA PHE A 93 -11.19 -8.70 -9.57
C PHE A 93 -12.33 -7.75 -9.97
N LEU A 94 -12.64 -7.69 -11.27
CA LEU A 94 -13.68 -6.85 -11.84
C LEU A 94 -14.80 -7.75 -12.41
N THR A 95 -16.06 -7.34 -12.21
CA THR A 95 -17.23 -8.08 -12.73
C THR A 95 -17.27 -8.07 -14.26
N ASN A 96 -16.84 -6.95 -14.86
CA ASN A 96 -16.73 -6.74 -16.30
C ASN A 96 -15.63 -5.69 -16.53
N THR A 97 -14.84 -5.82 -17.60
CA THR A 97 -13.81 -4.83 -17.96
C THR A 97 -14.38 -3.43 -18.23
N ASN A 98 -15.71 -3.31 -18.38
CA ASN A 98 -16.43 -2.06 -18.62
C ASN A 98 -17.28 -1.56 -17.42
N SER A 99 -17.20 -2.20 -16.24
CA SER A 99 -17.89 -1.71 -15.04
C SER A 99 -16.92 -1.48 -13.89
N ASP A 100 -17.17 -0.44 -13.08
CA ASP A 100 -16.43 -0.14 -11.85
C ASP A 100 -16.81 -1.08 -10.68
N GLU A 101 -17.35 -2.26 -11.00
CA GLU A 101 -17.81 -3.23 -10.00
C GLU A 101 -16.71 -4.22 -9.67
N TRP A 102 -16.35 -4.26 -8.39
CA TRP A 102 -15.32 -5.15 -7.85
C TRP A 102 -15.94 -6.45 -7.35
N THR A 103 -15.21 -7.55 -7.51
CA THR A 103 -15.61 -8.91 -7.14
C THR A 103 -14.67 -9.46 -6.05
N PRO A 104 -14.97 -9.21 -4.76
CA PRO A 104 -14.11 -9.65 -3.64
C PRO A 104 -13.87 -11.15 -3.59
N LEU A 105 -14.86 -11.96 -3.96
CA LEU A 105 -14.75 -13.43 -3.88
C LEU A 105 -13.73 -13.99 -4.89
N PRO A 106 -13.79 -13.68 -6.21
CA PRO A 106 -12.71 -13.98 -7.15
C PRO A 106 -11.35 -13.43 -6.73
N ALA A 107 -11.30 -12.21 -6.18
CA ALA A 107 -10.05 -11.63 -5.72
C ALA A 107 -9.41 -12.44 -4.58
N ALA A 108 -10.22 -12.84 -3.60
CA ALA A 108 -9.78 -13.71 -2.51
C ALA A 108 -9.31 -15.07 -3.03
N ALA A 109 -10.03 -15.69 -3.96
CA ALA A 109 -9.65 -16.98 -4.54
C ALA A 109 -8.27 -16.93 -5.23
N ILE A 110 -8.00 -15.90 -6.04
CA ILE A 110 -6.68 -15.71 -6.67
C ILE A 110 -5.58 -15.53 -5.62
N ALA A 111 -5.85 -14.75 -4.58
CA ALA A 111 -4.87 -14.51 -3.52
C ALA A 111 -4.60 -15.76 -2.67
N GLU A 112 -5.64 -16.57 -2.39
CA GLU A 112 -5.53 -17.86 -1.69
C GLU A 112 -4.74 -18.87 -2.52
N ASP A 113 -5.03 -18.98 -3.82
CA ASP A 113 -4.29 -19.86 -4.74
C ASP A 113 -2.82 -19.46 -4.81
N PHE A 114 -2.53 -18.15 -4.88
CA PHE A 114 -1.16 -17.67 -4.80
C PHE A 114 -0.49 -18.06 -3.48
N LEU A 115 -1.12 -17.79 -2.33
CA LEU A 115 -0.57 -18.13 -1.02
C LEU A 115 -0.34 -19.63 -0.81
N ALA A 116 -1.15 -20.48 -1.45
CA ALA A 116 -0.99 -21.93 -1.43
C ALA A 116 0.09 -22.46 -2.39
N SER A 117 0.58 -21.62 -3.31
CA SER A 117 1.58 -22.00 -4.30
C SER A 117 3.02 -21.94 -3.76
N GLU A 118 3.88 -22.84 -4.22
CA GLU A 118 5.33 -22.80 -3.96
C GLU A 118 5.97 -21.49 -4.48
N ALA A 119 5.42 -20.91 -5.56
CA ALA A 119 5.91 -19.66 -6.12
C ALA A 119 5.85 -18.50 -5.11
N SER A 120 4.89 -18.52 -4.18
CA SER A 120 4.76 -17.47 -3.16
C SER A 120 5.95 -17.41 -2.21
N GLU A 121 6.64 -18.53 -1.97
CA GLU A 121 7.81 -18.61 -1.10
C GLU A 121 9.01 -17.83 -1.66
N GLY A 122 9.06 -17.61 -2.97
CA GLY A 122 10.11 -16.86 -3.66
C GLY A 122 10.06 -15.33 -3.46
N PHE A 123 8.97 -14.80 -2.88
CA PHE A 123 8.78 -13.37 -2.65
C PHE A 123 9.23 -12.97 -1.24
N ALA A 124 10.43 -12.39 -1.16
CA ALA A 124 11.00 -11.89 0.09
C ALA A 124 10.36 -10.57 0.54
N ASP A 125 10.27 -10.39 1.85
CA ASP A 125 9.78 -9.17 2.47
C ASP A 125 10.72 -7.98 2.21
N GLY A 126 10.13 -6.83 1.89
CA GLY A 126 10.87 -5.59 1.61
C GLY A 126 11.50 -5.53 0.23
N VAL A 127 11.35 -6.57 -0.59
CA VAL A 127 11.96 -6.65 -1.92
C VAL A 127 10.97 -6.22 -2.99
N ARG A 128 11.45 -5.43 -3.96
CA ARG A 128 10.65 -5.01 -5.11
C ARG A 128 10.71 -6.09 -6.19
N TYR A 129 9.55 -6.38 -6.78
CA TYR A 129 9.45 -7.28 -7.93
C TYR A 129 8.65 -6.63 -9.06
N PHE A 130 8.92 -7.06 -10.28
CA PHE A 130 8.12 -6.79 -11.46
C PHE A 130 7.96 -8.08 -12.25
N PHE A 131 6.71 -8.55 -12.41
CA PHE A 131 6.35 -9.80 -13.07
C PHE A 131 7.14 -11.00 -12.52
N GLY A 132 7.24 -11.10 -11.19
CA GLY A 132 8.00 -12.17 -10.52
C GLY A 132 9.52 -12.01 -10.54
N HIS A 133 10.05 -10.99 -11.24
CA HIS A 133 11.48 -10.73 -11.28
C HIS A 133 11.89 -9.70 -10.22
N ARG A 134 12.89 -10.04 -9.41
CA ARG A 134 13.46 -9.13 -8.40
C ARG A 134 14.06 -7.89 -9.07
N ILE A 135 13.64 -6.71 -8.64
CA ILE A 135 14.25 -5.43 -9.01
C ILE A 135 15.44 -5.20 -8.06
N PRO A 136 16.65 -4.96 -8.58
CA PRO A 136 17.81 -4.63 -7.73
C PRO A 136 17.55 -3.38 -6.91
N SER A 137 17.85 -3.45 -5.62
CA SER A 137 17.98 -2.30 -4.74
C SER A 137 19.35 -1.66 -4.86
#